data_AF-A0A955BJ70-F1
#
_entry.id   AF-A0A955BJ70-F1
#
_cell.length_a   1.000
_cell.length_b   1.000
_cell.length_c   1.000
_cell.angle_alpha   90.00
_cell.angle_beta   90.00
_cell.angle_gamma   90.00
#
_symmetry.space_group_name_H-M   'P 1'
#
loop_
_entity.id
_entity.type
_entity.pdbx_description
1 polymer ?
#
loop_
_entity_poly.entity_id
_entity_poly.type
_entity_poly.pdbx_seq_one_letter_code
_entity_poly.pdbx_strand_id
1 'polypeptide(L)'
;MKILFDQGTPVPLRDYLLHHEVDTAYELGWSQLLNGELLNAAERHGYDVMITTDRNLKYQQNLVGRRLAIMVLLSTSWPRIQQRIDDILAALQAIPADGYVEVEVIQ
;
A
#
# COMPACT_ATOMS: atom_id res chain seq x y z
N MET A 1 9.73 -2.56 -8.24
CA MET A 1 9.05 -1.30 -7.89
C MET A 1 9.46 -0.90 -6.49
N LYS A 2 9.36 0.38 -6.17
CA LYS A 2 9.52 0.91 -4.83
C LYS A 2 8.15 1.03 -4.16
N ILE A 3 7.96 0.34 -3.04
CA ILE A 3 6.68 0.15 -2.37
C ILE A 3 6.75 0.71 -0.97
N LEU A 4 5.76 1.52 -0.62
CA LEU A 4 5.58 2.03 0.74
C LEU A 4 4.47 1.25 1.45
N PHE A 5 4.77 0.71 2.62
CA PHE A 5 3.75 0.23 3.56
C PHE A 5 3.34 1.37 4.48
N ASP A 6 2.03 1.60 4.61
CA ASP A 6 1.52 2.47 5.66
C ASP A 6 1.71 1.84 7.06
N GLN A 7 1.22 2.53 8.11
CA GLN A 7 1.35 2.05 9.48
C GLN A 7 0.48 0.82 9.79
N GLY A 8 -0.59 0.57 9.02
CA GLY A 8 -1.52 -0.53 9.25
C GLY A 8 -1.17 -1.81 8.50
N THR A 9 -0.32 -1.71 7.48
CA THR A 9 0.06 -2.83 6.62
C THR A 9 0.95 -3.82 7.36
N PRO A 10 0.56 -5.11 7.42
CA PRO A 10 1.36 -6.11 8.10
C PRO A 10 2.75 -6.26 7.47
N VAL A 11 3.75 -5.92 8.28
CA VAL A 11 5.16 -5.99 7.93
C VAL A 11 5.60 -7.32 7.29
N PRO A 12 5.15 -8.51 7.74
CA PRO A 12 5.56 -9.78 7.12
C PRO A 12 5.19 -9.93 5.63
N LEU A 13 4.27 -9.11 5.10
CA LEU A 13 3.96 -9.11 3.66
C LEU A 13 5.20 -8.84 2.81
N ARG A 14 6.18 -8.07 3.31
CA ARG A 14 7.41 -7.74 2.58
C ARG A 14 8.21 -8.97 2.16
N ASP A 15 8.12 -10.06 2.92
CA ASP A 15 8.86 -11.31 2.67
C ASP A 15 8.39 -12.01 1.38
N TYR A 16 7.21 -11.63 0.86
CA TYR A 16 6.63 -12.16 -0.37
C TYR A 16 6.85 -11.23 -1.58
N LEU A 17 7.37 -10.01 -1.35
CA LEU A 17 7.60 -8.99 -2.38
C LEU A 17 9.07 -8.94 -2.82
N LEU A 18 9.73 -10.10 -2.95
CA LEU A 18 11.19 -10.27 -3.08
C LEU A 18 11.85 -9.51 -4.26
N HIS A 19 11.08 -9.07 -5.25
CA HIS A 19 11.56 -8.30 -6.41
C HIS A 19 11.26 -6.79 -6.31
N HIS A 20 10.85 -6.32 -5.14
CA HIS A 20 10.49 -4.94 -4.87
C HIS A 20 11.32 -4.38 -3.70
N GLU A 21 11.60 -3.08 -3.75
CA GLU A 21 12.12 -2.34 -2.62
C GLU A 21 10.93 -1.97 -1.74
N VAL A 22 10.93 -2.43 -0.48
CA VAL A 22 9.81 -2.22 0.44
C VAL A 22 10.30 -1.47 1.66
N ASP A 23 9.75 -0.29 1.88
CA ASP A 23 9.95 0.49 3.10
C ASP A 23 8.63 0.60 3.86
N THR A 24 8.71 0.70 5.18
CA THR A 24 7.56 1.07 6.01
C THR A 24 7.59 2.54 6.35
N ALA A 25 6.42 3.17 6.45
CA ALA A 25 6.30 4.54 6.94
C ALA A 25 6.89 4.68 8.37
N TYR A 26 6.95 3.60 9.15
CA TYR A 26 7.62 3.59 10.47
C TYR A 26 9.14 3.73 10.34
N GLU A 27 9.78 2.91 9.50
CA GLU A 27 11.24 2.93 9.27
C GLU A 27 11.72 4.28 8.69
N LEU A 28 10.87 4.96 7.93
CA LEU A 28 11.14 6.30 7.37
C LEU A 28 10.89 7.45 8.36
N GLY A 29 10.40 7.17 9.58
CA GLY A 29 10.04 8.20 10.55
C GLY A 29 8.78 8.99 10.19
N TRP A 30 7.93 8.44 9.32
CA TRP A 30 6.71 9.07 8.80
C TRP A 30 5.45 8.72 9.59
N SER A 31 5.57 8.09 10.76
CA SER A 31 4.42 7.68 11.59
C SER A 31 3.53 8.82 12.08
N GLN A 32 3.99 10.07 12.01
CA GLN A 32 3.21 11.26 12.39
C GLN A 32 2.57 11.98 11.20
N LEU A 33 2.85 11.55 9.96
CA LEU A 33 2.24 12.15 8.78
C LEU A 33 0.76 11.77 8.70
N LEU A 34 -0.08 12.76 8.41
CA LEU A 34 -1.48 12.51 8.07
C LEU A 34 -1.57 11.78 6.72
N ASN A 35 -2.68 11.09 6.45
CA ASN A 35 -2.88 10.31 5.21
C ASN A 35 -2.53 11.08 3.92
N GLY A 36 -2.99 12.33 3.80
CA GLY A 36 -2.68 13.17 2.64
C GLY A 36 -1.18 13.54 2.55
N GLU A 37 -0.52 13.77 3.69
CA GLU A 37 0.91 14.06 3.75
C GLU A 37 1.76 12.83 3.43
N LEU A 38 1.33 11.65 3.88
CA LEU A 38 1.97 10.37 3.59
C LEU A 38 1.92 10.06 2.10
N LEU A 39 0.76 10.26 1.45
CA LEU A 39 0.62 10.15 0.00
C LEU A 39 1.57 11.11 -0.74
N ASN A 40 1.64 12.36 -0.29
CA ASN A 40 2.53 13.36 -0.89
C ASN A 40 4.01 13.04 -0.64
N ALA A 41 4.36 12.47 0.50
CA ALA A 41 5.73 12.03 0.80
C ALA A 41 6.09 10.83 -0.09
N ALA A 42 5.24 9.82 -0.17
CA ALA A 42 5.42 8.66 -1.03
C ALA A 42 5.69 9.07 -2.48
N GLU A 43 4.84 9.93 -3.04
CA GLU A 43 5.01 10.40 -4.42
C GLU A 43 6.30 11.22 -4.62
N ARG A 44 6.62 12.15 -3.69
CA ARG A 44 7.86 12.95 -3.76
C ARG A 44 9.14 12.12 -3.64
N HIS A 45 9.10 11.02 -2.89
CA HIS A 45 10.24 10.12 -2.69
C HIS A 45 10.32 9.01 -3.75
N GLY A 46 9.50 9.08 -4.80
CA GLY A 46 9.56 8.19 -5.95
C GLY A 46 9.04 6.79 -5.67
N TYR A 47 8.10 6.64 -4.74
CA TYR A 47 7.38 5.37 -4.57
C TYR A 47 6.41 5.16 -5.73
N ASP A 48 6.38 3.93 -6.24
CA ASP A 48 5.48 3.52 -7.32
C ASP A 48 4.10 3.15 -6.77
N VAL A 49 4.08 2.46 -5.63
CA VAL A 49 2.87 1.92 -4.99
C VAL A 49 2.89 2.19 -3.49
N MET A 50 1.76 2.62 -2.94
CA MET A 50 1.50 2.57 -1.50
C MET A 50 0.52 1.43 -1.20
N ILE A 51 0.89 0.52 -0.29
CA ILE A 51 0.01 -0.50 0.25
C ILE A 51 -0.50 -0.01 1.61
N THR A 52 -1.82 -0.10 1.80
CA THR A 52 -2.50 0.35 3.02
C THR A 52 -3.59 -0.62 3.42
N THR A 53 -3.95 -0.62 4.71
CA THR A 53 -5.17 -1.28 5.21
C THR A 53 -6.32 -0.29 5.48
N ASP A 54 -6.10 1.01 5.25
CA ASP A 54 -7.09 2.06 5.45
C ASP A 54 -8.13 2.08 4.32
N ARG A 55 -9.29 1.49 4.59
CA ARG A 55 -10.42 1.43 3.67
C ARG A 55 -11.10 2.79 3.44
N ASN A 56 -10.81 3.77 4.29
CA ASN A 56 -11.42 5.09 4.19
C ASN A 56 -10.61 6.04 3.32
N LEU A 57 -9.41 5.64 2.86
CA LEU A 57 -8.50 6.52 2.13
C LEU A 57 -9.16 7.18 0.91
N LYS A 58 -9.88 6.41 0.08
CA LYS A 58 -10.59 6.93 -1.11
C LYS A 58 -11.70 7.94 -0.80
N TYR A 59 -12.26 7.89 0.41
CA TYR A 59 -13.32 8.79 0.84
C TYR A 59 -12.79 10.04 1.53
N GLN A 60 -11.58 9.96 2.11
CA GLN A 60 -10.98 11.04 2.88
C GLN A 60 -10.01 11.91 2.07
N GLN A 61 -9.43 11.38 0.98
CA GLN A 61 -8.38 12.05 0.21
C GLN A 61 -8.74 12.14 -1.27
N ASN A 62 -8.37 13.25 -1.92
CA ASN A 62 -8.44 13.33 -3.37
C ASN A 62 -7.24 12.59 -3.97
N LEU A 63 -7.54 11.53 -4.73
CA LEU A 63 -6.55 10.69 -5.39
C LEU A 63 -6.32 11.10 -6.86
N VAL A 64 -7.12 12.04 -7.38
CA VAL A 64 -7.05 12.50 -8.77
C VAL A 64 -5.71 13.18 -9.04
N GLY A 65 -5.05 12.77 -10.12
CA GLY A 65 -3.82 13.37 -10.62
C GLY A 65 -2.53 12.89 -9.96
N ARG A 66 -2.62 11.91 -9.05
CA ARG A 66 -1.44 11.26 -8.47
C ARG A 66 -0.85 10.27 -9.46
N ARG A 67 0.48 10.15 -9.48
CA ARG A 67 1.23 9.10 -10.17
C ARG A 67 1.44 7.87 -9.29
N LEU A 68 1.35 8.07 -7.98
CA LEU A 68 1.42 7.01 -6.97
C LEU A 68 0.20 6.10 -7.10
N ALA A 69 0.43 4.81 -7.34
CA ALA A 69 -0.63 3.81 -7.30
C ALA A 69 -0.93 3.41 -5.85
N ILE A 70 -2.17 3.00 -5.58
CA ILE A 70 -2.66 2.71 -4.24
C ILE A 70 -3.33 1.33 -4.24
N MET A 71 -2.83 0.46 -3.38
CA MET A 71 -3.43 -0.83 -3.10
C MET A 71 -3.96 -0.87 -1.68
N VAL A 72 -5.27 -1.12 -1.53
CA VAL A 72 -5.92 -1.25 -0.23
C VAL A 72 -6.19 -2.72 0.06
N LEU A 73 -5.56 -3.25 1.10
CA LEU A 73 -5.87 -4.58 1.63
C LEU A 73 -7.08 -4.46 2.54
N LEU A 74 -8.17 -5.15 2.19
CA LEU A 74 -9.41 -5.10 2.96
C LEU A 74 -9.35 -5.99 4.22
N SER A 75 -8.22 -6.03 4.92
CA SER A 75 -8.04 -6.68 6.22
C SER A 75 -6.74 -6.20 6.85
N THR A 76 -6.69 -6.10 8.18
CA THR A 76 -5.44 -5.92 8.95
C THR A 76 -4.90 -7.24 9.51
N SER A 77 -5.62 -8.34 9.34
CA SER A 77 -5.26 -9.65 9.87
C SER A 77 -4.20 -10.33 9.01
N TRP A 78 -2.98 -10.42 9.54
CA TRP A 78 -1.88 -11.10 8.85
C TRP A 78 -2.21 -12.54 8.42
N PRO A 79 -2.77 -13.42 9.27
CA PRO A 79 -3.12 -14.78 8.84
C PRO A 79 -4.06 -14.83 7.63
N ARG A 80 -4.96 -13.84 7.49
CA ARG A 80 -5.89 -13.77 6.35
C ARG A 80 -5.22 -13.19 5.11
N ILE A 81 -4.39 -12.16 5.29
CA ILE A 81 -3.58 -11.59 4.20
C ILE A 81 -2.65 -12.66 3.62
N GLN A 82 -2.03 -13.46 4.48
CA GLN A 82 -1.12 -14.54 4.08
C GLN A 82 -1.79 -15.60 3.19
N GLN A 83 -3.10 -15.82 3.35
CA GLN A 83 -3.85 -16.75 2.49
C GLN A 83 -4.14 -16.18 1.09
N ARG A 84 -3.89 -14.89 0.86
CA ARG A 84 -4.22 -14.17 -0.37
C ARG A 84 -2.99 -13.54 -1.04
N ILE A 85 -1.79 -14.06 -0.74
CA ILE A 85 -0.53 -13.55 -1.32
C ILE A 85 -0.57 -13.55 -2.85
N ASP A 86 -1.05 -14.63 -3.47
CA ASP A 86 -1.10 -14.72 -4.93
C ASP A 86 -1.99 -13.64 -5.56
N ASP A 87 -3.12 -13.33 -4.93
CA ASP A 87 -4.02 -12.27 -5.39
C ASP A 87 -3.41 -10.87 -5.20
N ILE A 88 -2.69 -10.67 -4.09
CA ILE A 88 -1.96 -9.42 -3.82
C ILE A 88 -0.86 -9.21 -4.87
N LEU A 89 -0.09 -10.27 -5.18
CA LEU A 89 0.96 -10.22 -6.20
C LEU A 89 0.39 -9.98 -7.60
N ALA A 90 -0.70 -10.66 -7.96
CA ALA A 90 -1.38 -10.45 -9.23
C ALA A 90 -1.91 -9.00 -9.36
N ALA A 91 -2.53 -8.47 -8.30
CA ALA A 91 -2.99 -7.08 -8.27
C ALA A 91 -1.82 -6.10 -8.37
N LEU A 92 -0.69 -6.37 -7.70
CA LEU A 92 0.50 -5.53 -7.72
C LEU A 92 1.16 -5.51 -9.09
N GLN A 93 1.13 -6.63 -9.82
CA GLN A 93 1.67 -6.72 -11.16
C GLN A 93 0.78 -6.00 -12.20
N ALA A 94 -0.53 -5.99 -11.98
CA ALA A 94 -1.51 -5.42 -12.91
C ALA A 94 -1.82 -3.94 -12.66
N ILE A 95 -1.48 -3.39 -11.49
CA ILE A 95 -1.83 -2.01 -11.14
C ILE A 95 -1.06 -1.01 -12.03
N PRO A 96 -1.74 -0.11 -12.75
CA PRO A 96 -1.07 0.95 -13.49
C PRO A 96 -0.52 2.02 -12.52
N ALA A 97 0.45 2.81 -12.99
CA ALA A 97 0.80 4.06 -12.33
C ALA A 97 -0.46 4.94 -12.29
N ASP A 98 -0.79 5.56 -11.15
CA ASP A 98 -2.08 6.21 -10.82
C ASP A 98 -3.25 5.29 -10.42
N GLY A 99 -3.07 3.97 -10.47
CA GLY A 99 -4.13 3.01 -10.20
C GLY A 99 -4.60 2.99 -8.75
N TYR A 100 -5.86 2.63 -8.55
CA TYR A 100 -6.43 2.33 -7.24
C TYR A 100 -7.08 0.94 -7.28
N VAL A 101 -6.63 0.03 -6.41
CA VAL A 101 -7.17 -1.33 -6.33
C VAL A 101 -7.45 -1.71 -4.89
N GLU A 102 -8.56 -2.41 -4.67
CA GLU A 102 -8.90 -3.01 -3.38
C GLU A 102 -8.76 -4.53 -3.50
N VAL A 103 -8.00 -5.14 -2.61
CA VAL A 103 -7.85 -6.59 -2.54
C VAL A 103 -8.72 -7.10 -1.41
N GLU A 104 -9.79 -7.80 -1.77
CA GLU A 104 -10.65 -8.46 -0.79
C GLU A 104 -9.87 -9.54 -0.05
N VAL A 105 -9.90 -9.47 1.27
CA VAL A 105 -9.35 -10.50 2.15
C VAL A 105 -10.55 -11.04 2.94
N ILE A 106 -11.06 -12.20 2.51
CA ILE A 106 -12.31 -12.79 3.01
C ILE A 106 -12.23 -13.00 4.53
N GLN A 107 -13.36 -12.80 5.21
CA GLN A 107 -13.50 -12.92 6.66
C GLN A 107 -13.56 -14.36 7.16
#